data_AF-A0A7X7JMV4-F1
#
_entry.id   AF-A0A7X7JMV4-F1
#
_cell.length_a   1.000
_cell.length_b   1.000
_cell.length_c   1.000
_cell.angle_alpha   90.00
_cell.angle_beta   90.00
_cell.angle_gamma   90.00
#
_symmetry.space_group_name_H-M   'P 1'
#
loop_
_entity.id
_entity.type
_entity.pdbx_description
1 polymer ?
#
loop_
_entity_poly.entity_id
_entity_poly.type
_entity_poly.pdbx_seq_one_letter_code
_entity_poly.pdbx_strand_id
1 'polypeptide(L)'
;MAFSKRSVFGFSVVLLGALVGLGCDSDDSTTGSGSTTGGGGGTDEPVGVQIFDGTGTWVGEEGPAGQFGIQGAFFVLEDSVKDGVAVEDGLEHTDLTPDSFDETTAKPCVSGTVAKVTTADGGECNGAAAAGAADACEWSAQWGGGIGLNLKETGGEDSVQGTVDLTAAGVVGFAFEVSGSVTGTSPVVRFKVTDEPNDGEDFCASIRLGQSNTVMLSDLQHQCWGPNGTLNLDLTKAKQLQWQIVSSQNSAYEVADFCIENISVITE
;
A
#
# COMPACT_ATOMS: atom_id res chain seq x y z
N MET A 1 -15.96 -0.58 37.71
CA MET A 1 -17.02 -1.60 37.56
C MET A 1 -16.48 -2.63 36.60
N ALA A 2 -16.25 -3.86 37.09
CA ALA A 2 -15.66 -4.93 36.31
C ALA A 2 -16.74 -5.60 35.46
N PHE A 3 -16.51 -5.71 34.15
CA PHE A 3 -17.30 -6.59 33.29
C PHE A 3 -16.42 -7.76 32.84
N SER A 4 -16.62 -8.87 33.55
CA SER A 4 -16.19 -10.21 33.16
C SER A 4 -17.12 -10.73 32.06
N LYS A 5 -16.56 -11.24 30.96
CA LYS A 5 -17.25 -12.20 30.10
C LYS A 5 -16.35 -13.39 29.84
N ARG A 6 -16.64 -14.48 30.55
CA ARG A 6 -16.35 -15.85 30.12
C ARG A 6 -17.40 -16.27 29.08
N SER A 7 -16.99 -16.98 28.03
CA SER A 7 -17.73 -18.15 27.51
C SER A 7 -16.81 -18.95 26.58
N VAL A 8 -16.37 -20.14 26.98
CA VAL A 8 -16.93 -21.50 26.78
C VAL A 8 -16.37 -22.16 25.50
N PHE A 9 -15.58 -23.20 25.74
CA PHE A 9 -15.10 -24.21 24.78
C PHE A 9 -16.25 -24.96 24.11
N GLY A 10 -16.16 -25.16 22.80
CA GLY A 10 -16.98 -26.10 22.04
C GLY A 10 -16.10 -27.00 21.17
N PHE A 11 -15.79 -28.20 21.68
CA PHE A 11 -15.23 -29.31 20.90
C PHE A 11 -16.33 -29.91 20.01
N SER A 12 -16.06 -30.12 18.72
CA SER A 12 -16.80 -31.10 17.92
C SER A 12 -15.87 -31.81 16.94
N VAL A 13 -15.81 -33.13 17.12
CA VAL A 13 -15.25 -34.16 16.25
C VAL A 13 -16.43 -34.79 15.52
N VAL A 14 -16.39 -34.95 14.19
CA VAL A 14 -16.98 -36.12 13.46
C VAL A 14 -16.31 -36.30 12.08
N LEU A 15 -15.64 -37.45 11.95
CA LEU A 15 -15.49 -38.45 10.86
C LEU A 15 -15.30 -38.10 9.37
N LEU A 16 -14.19 -38.65 8.86
CA LEU A 16 -14.07 -39.76 7.87
C LEU A 16 -14.94 -39.74 6.59
N GLY A 17 -14.24 -39.60 5.46
CA GLY A 17 -14.68 -40.08 4.14
C GLY A 17 -13.47 -40.32 3.24
N ALA A 18 -12.97 -41.55 3.20
CA ALA A 18 -11.98 -42.01 2.24
C ALA A 18 -12.63 -42.25 0.88
N LEU A 19 -11.99 -41.81 -0.21
CA LEU A 19 -12.25 -42.34 -1.54
C LEU A 19 -10.96 -42.44 -2.33
N VAL A 20 -10.77 -43.65 -2.83
CA VAL A 20 -9.60 -44.21 -3.51
C VAL A 20 -9.73 -43.91 -5.00
N GLY A 21 -8.66 -43.46 -5.63
CA GLY A 21 -8.57 -43.30 -7.08
C GLY A 21 -7.16 -43.66 -7.56
N LEU A 22 -6.99 -44.92 -7.95
CA LEU A 22 -5.83 -45.48 -8.65
C LEU A 22 -5.86 -45.10 -10.15
N GLY A 23 -4.68 -44.88 -10.72
CA GLY A 23 -4.42 -44.84 -12.17
C GLY A 23 -3.07 -44.17 -12.44
N CYS A 24 -1.95 -44.89 -12.34
CA CYS A 24 -1.27 -45.66 -13.40
C CYS A 24 -0.51 -44.80 -14.43
N ASP A 25 0.81 -44.98 -14.36
CA ASP A 25 1.94 -44.60 -15.22
C ASP A 25 1.70 -44.27 -16.69
N SER A 26 2.54 -43.36 -17.21
CA SER A 26 3.41 -43.65 -18.37
C SER A 26 4.59 -42.68 -18.41
N ASP A 27 5.78 -43.20 -18.12
CA ASP A 27 7.05 -42.71 -18.66
C ASP A 27 7.00 -42.82 -20.20
N ASP A 28 7.40 -41.76 -20.92
CA ASP A 28 7.96 -41.95 -22.26
C ASP A 28 9.17 -41.03 -22.46
N SER A 29 10.30 -41.69 -22.65
CA SER A 29 11.59 -41.12 -22.97
C SER A 29 11.79 -41.14 -24.48
N THR A 30 11.92 -39.99 -25.12
CA THR A 30 12.55 -39.90 -26.44
C THR A 30 13.52 -38.74 -26.52
N THR A 31 14.77 -39.11 -26.79
CA THR A 31 15.94 -38.30 -27.09
C THR A 31 15.84 -37.55 -28.42
N GLY A 32 16.25 -36.28 -28.41
CA GLY A 32 17.15 -35.67 -29.39
C GLY A 32 16.55 -35.04 -30.65
N SER A 33 16.71 -33.72 -30.83
CA SER A 33 17.70 -33.14 -31.76
C SER A 33 17.58 -31.61 -31.75
N GLY A 34 18.71 -30.92 -31.66
CA GLY A 34 18.78 -29.48 -31.51
C GLY A 34 18.37 -28.68 -32.75
N SER A 35 17.95 -27.44 -32.50
CA SER A 35 18.06 -26.34 -33.44
C SER A 35 18.35 -25.06 -32.67
N THR A 36 19.59 -24.58 -32.79
CA THR A 36 20.01 -23.23 -32.44
C THR A 36 19.50 -22.26 -33.49
N THR A 37 18.75 -21.23 -33.11
CA THR A 37 18.86 -19.85 -33.61
C THR A 37 17.75 -18.96 -33.04
N GLY A 38 18.12 -17.74 -32.64
CA GLY A 38 17.19 -16.62 -32.54
C GLY A 38 17.15 -15.95 -31.17
N GLY A 39 18.11 -15.04 -30.93
CA GLY A 39 18.06 -14.14 -29.79
C GLY A 39 16.83 -13.25 -29.86
N GLY A 40 16.08 -13.22 -28.76
CA GLY A 40 15.22 -12.11 -28.38
C GLY A 40 15.76 -11.60 -27.06
N GLY A 41 16.31 -10.39 -27.06
CA GLY A 41 16.63 -9.67 -25.83
C GLY A 41 15.32 -9.34 -25.14
N GLY A 42 14.84 -10.27 -24.31
CA GLY A 42 14.00 -9.91 -23.18
C GLY A 42 14.91 -9.17 -22.22
N THR A 43 14.62 -7.91 -21.96
CA THR A 43 14.99 -7.34 -20.67
C THR A 43 14.32 -8.22 -19.64
N ASP A 44 15.07 -9.09 -18.98
CA ASP A 44 14.57 -9.80 -17.81
C ASP A 44 14.07 -8.73 -16.85
N GLU A 45 12.74 -8.60 -16.73
CA GLU A 45 12.13 -7.79 -15.68
C GLU A 45 12.77 -8.26 -14.37
N PRO A 46 13.27 -7.34 -13.53
CA PRO A 46 13.93 -7.74 -12.28
C PRO A 46 12.99 -8.64 -11.49
N VAL A 47 13.38 -9.91 -11.32
CA VAL A 47 12.58 -10.91 -10.62
C VAL A 47 12.67 -10.60 -9.14
N GLY A 48 11.61 -9.97 -8.60
CA GLY A 48 11.53 -9.67 -7.18
C GLY A 48 11.26 -10.91 -6.31
N VAL A 49 11.67 -10.85 -5.06
CA VAL A 49 11.30 -11.84 -4.03
C VAL A 49 9.95 -11.43 -3.44
N GLN A 50 8.91 -12.23 -3.65
CA GLN A 50 7.58 -11.96 -3.12
C GLN A 50 7.60 -11.98 -1.58
N ILE A 51 7.19 -10.86 -0.98
CA ILE A 51 7.07 -10.68 0.47
C ILE A 51 5.61 -10.67 0.95
N PHE A 52 4.67 -10.49 0.03
CA PHE A 52 3.22 -10.49 0.30
C PHE A 52 2.45 -10.95 -0.95
N ASP A 53 1.50 -11.86 -0.78
CA ASP A 53 0.74 -12.45 -1.90
C ASP A 53 -0.63 -11.80 -2.13
N GLY A 54 -1.00 -10.79 -1.34
CA GLY A 54 -2.34 -10.19 -1.37
C GLY A 54 -3.32 -10.79 -0.37
N THR A 55 -2.90 -11.70 0.51
CA THR A 55 -3.77 -12.32 1.53
C THR A 55 -3.35 -11.95 2.95
N GLY A 56 -4.35 -11.65 3.78
CA GLY A 56 -4.18 -11.16 5.15
C GLY A 56 -3.82 -9.68 5.20
N THR A 57 -3.42 -9.23 6.38
CA THR A 57 -3.19 -7.82 6.72
C THR A 57 -1.86 -7.60 7.44
N TRP A 58 -1.00 -8.60 7.40
CA TRP A 58 0.30 -8.62 8.06
C TRP A 58 1.36 -9.25 7.18
N VAL A 59 2.51 -8.58 7.06
CA VAL A 59 3.73 -9.16 6.47
C VAL A 59 4.58 -9.70 7.63
N GLY A 60 4.77 -11.02 7.67
CA GLY A 60 5.48 -11.70 8.76
C GLY A 60 6.98 -11.90 8.53
N GLU A 61 7.77 -11.85 9.61
CA GLU A 61 9.22 -12.10 9.57
C GLU A 61 9.57 -13.56 9.24
N GLU A 62 8.68 -14.51 9.51
CA GLU A 62 8.94 -15.95 9.26
C GLU A 62 9.02 -16.32 7.76
N GLY A 63 8.62 -15.41 6.87
CA GLY A 63 8.64 -15.58 5.42
C GLY A 63 9.82 -14.91 4.71
N PRO A 64 9.77 -14.79 3.36
CA PRO A 64 10.80 -14.10 2.58
C PRO A 64 11.04 -12.65 3.03
N ALA A 65 10.02 -11.99 3.58
CA ALA A 65 10.11 -10.62 4.09
C ALA A 65 11.18 -10.45 5.18
N GLY A 66 11.34 -11.44 6.08
CA GLY A 66 12.32 -11.39 7.16
C GLY A 66 13.77 -11.34 6.67
N GLN A 67 14.07 -11.82 5.46
CA GLN A 67 15.41 -11.71 4.85
C GLN A 67 15.81 -10.26 4.60
N PHE A 68 14.82 -9.37 4.45
CA PHE A 68 14.99 -7.94 4.24
C PHE A 68 14.73 -7.12 5.50
N GLY A 69 14.50 -7.80 6.64
CA GLY A 69 14.08 -7.15 7.88
C GLY A 69 12.70 -6.50 7.82
N ILE A 70 11.87 -6.91 6.85
CA ILE A 70 10.51 -6.38 6.66
C ILE A 70 9.51 -7.23 7.44
N GLN A 71 8.75 -6.57 8.31
CA GLN A 71 7.63 -7.14 9.04
C GLN A 71 6.71 -6.00 9.49
N GLY A 72 5.42 -6.10 9.22
CA GLY A 72 4.47 -5.14 9.79
C GLY A 72 3.05 -5.22 9.27
N ALA A 73 2.18 -4.41 9.87
CA ALA A 73 0.77 -4.37 9.53
C ALA A 73 0.51 -3.46 8.33
N PHE A 74 -0.48 -3.86 7.54
CA PHE A 74 -1.17 -2.89 6.70
C PHE A 74 -2.02 -1.98 7.59
N PHE A 75 -2.15 -0.73 7.17
CA PHE A 75 -3.04 0.24 7.79
C PHE A 75 -3.74 1.06 6.70
N VAL A 76 -4.88 1.62 7.05
CA VAL A 76 -5.62 2.50 6.16
C VAL A 76 -4.99 3.88 6.27
N LEU A 77 -4.57 4.43 5.14
CA LEU A 77 -4.11 5.82 5.09
C LEU A 77 -5.36 6.70 5.06
N GLU A 78 -5.77 7.12 6.25
CA GLU A 78 -6.76 8.17 6.44
C GLU A 78 -6.07 9.34 7.11
N ASP A 79 -5.57 10.27 6.33
CA ASP A 79 -5.23 11.57 6.89
C ASP A 79 -6.44 12.49 6.74
N SER A 80 -7.45 12.16 7.55
CA SER A 80 -8.42 13.04 8.24
C SER A 80 -9.57 12.20 8.81
N VAL A 81 -9.85 12.31 10.12
CA VAL A 81 -10.81 11.42 10.80
C VAL A 81 -12.17 12.07 11.08
N LYS A 82 -13.17 11.20 10.94
CA LYS A 82 -14.62 11.29 11.10
C LYS A 82 -15.09 10.67 12.43
N ASP A 83 -16.18 11.21 12.99
CA ASP A 83 -16.92 10.64 14.13
C ASP A 83 -18.45 10.66 13.87
N GLY A 84 -18.84 10.46 12.60
CA GLY A 84 -20.25 10.34 12.19
C GLY A 84 -21.11 11.60 12.37
N VAL A 85 -20.51 12.75 12.68
CA VAL A 85 -21.20 14.04 12.81
C VAL A 85 -20.51 15.05 11.88
N ALA A 86 -21.29 15.71 11.03
CA ALA A 86 -20.82 16.79 10.18
C ALA A 86 -20.29 17.94 11.05
N VAL A 87 -19.03 18.32 10.87
CA VAL A 87 -18.46 19.50 11.54
C VAL A 87 -18.52 20.66 10.56
N GLU A 88 -19.26 21.72 10.91
CA GLU A 88 -19.43 22.97 10.14
C GLU A 88 -18.17 23.85 10.12
N ASP A 89 -16.98 23.25 10.01
CA ASP A 89 -15.73 24.00 10.00
C ASP A 89 -15.12 24.06 8.59
N GLY A 90 -15.86 23.52 7.61
CA GLY A 90 -15.60 23.70 6.20
C GLY A 90 -14.17 23.34 5.85
N LEU A 91 -13.78 22.07 5.82
CA LEU A 91 -12.51 21.63 5.24
C LEU A 91 -12.61 20.11 5.10
N GLU A 92 -13.35 19.62 4.09
CA GLU A 92 -13.80 18.22 3.99
C GLU A 92 -12.84 17.31 3.19
N HIS A 93 -12.63 15.99 3.37
CA HIS A 93 -12.48 14.95 4.43
C HIS A 93 -12.56 13.55 3.73
N THR A 94 -11.59 12.63 3.85
CA THR A 94 -11.62 11.29 3.17
C THR A 94 -12.42 10.25 3.98
N ASP A 95 -13.24 9.39 3.33
CA ASP A 95 -14.08 8.36 3.96
C ASP A 95 -13.79 7.00 3.32
N LEU A 96 -12.75 6.30 3.81
CA LEU A 96 -12.41 4.96 3.34
C LEU A 96 -12.89 3.91 4.34
N THR A 97 -13.16 2.72 3.81
CA THR A 97 -13.60 1.58 4.61
C THR A 97 -12.83 0.33 4.17
N PRO A 98 -12.41 -0.54 5.12
CA PRO A 98 -12.59 -0.39 6.57
C PRO A 98 -11.71 0.72 7.16
N ASP A 99 -12.00 1.18 8.39
CA ASP A 99 -11.18 2.19 9.11
C ASP A 99 -9.85 1.59 9.61
N SER A 100 -9.77 0.26 9.69
CA SER A 100 -8.57 -0.48 10.05
C SER A 100 -8.59 -1.88 9.47
N PHE A 101 -7.41 -2.46 9.32
CA PHE A 101 -7.24 -3.83 8.91
C PHE A 101 -7.03 -4.71 10.13
N ASP A 102 -7.95 -5.65 10.37
CA ASP A 102 -7.89 -6.57 11.50
C ASP A 102 -7.52 -8.00 11.08
N GLU A 103 -7.41 -8.91 12.05
CA GLU A 103 -7.08 -10.33 11.79
C GLU A 103 -8.18 -11.07 11.00
N THR A 104 -9.39 -10.52 10.92
CA THR A 104 -10.50 -11.12 10.16
C THR A 104 -10.54 -10.64 8.71
N THR A 105 -9.79 -9.59 8.41
CA THR A 105 -9.70 -9.00 7.08
C THR A 105 -8.88 -9.90 6.17
N ALA A 106 -9.49 -10.33 5.07
CA ALA A 106 -8.88 -11.28 4.16
C ALA A 106 -7.80 -10.67 3.26
N LYS A 107 -7.87 -9.35 2.98
CA LYS A 107 -6.98 -8.63 2.07
C LYS A 107 -6.92 -7.13 2.43
N PRO A 108 -5.81 -6.43 2.16
CA PRO A 108 -5.71 -5.00 2.37
C PRO A 108 -6.38 -4.29 1.19
N CYS A 109 -7.68 -4.02 1.35
CA CYS A 109 -8.53 -3.38 0.35
C CYS A 109 -9.35 -2.27 1.00
N VAL A 110 -9.47 -1.14 0.32
CA VAL A 110 -10.32 -0.01 0.77
C VAL A 110 -11.33 0.39 -0.29
N SER A 111 -12.49 0.85 0.16
CA SER A 111 -13.54 1.43 -0.68
C SER A 111 -14.17 2.65 0.01
N GLY A 112 -14.79 3.55 -0.74
CA GLY A 112 -15.38 4.77 -0.20
C GLY A 112 -15.08 5.99 -1.06
N THR A 113 -14.79 7.13 -0.45
CA THR A 113 -14.60 8.39 -1.16
C THR A 113 -13.32 9.10 -0.69
N VAL A 114 -12.47 9.49 -1.63
CA VAL A 114 -11.36 10.42 -1.38
C VAL A 114 -11.82 11.82 -1.73
N ALA A 115 -11.75 12.75 -0.77
CA ALA A 115 -12.29 14.09 -0.95
C ALA A 115 -11.49 14.97 -1.91
N LYS A 116 -12.13 16.06 -2.31
CA LYS A 116 -11.45 17.15 -3.01
C LYS A 116 -10.76 18.07 -2.00
N VAL A 117 -9.68 18.73 -2.42
CA VAL A 117 -9.04 19.80 -1.64
C VAL A 117 -9.97 21.00 -1.57
N THR A 118 -10.14 21.55 -0.37
CA THR A 118 -10.98 22.72 -0.09
C THR A 118 -10.12 23.91 0.40
N THR A 119 -10.72 25.09 0.49
CA THR A 119 -10.11 26.24 1.19
C THR A 119 -10.23 26.06 2.69
N ALA A 120 -9.47 26.81 3.49
CA ALA A 120 -9.44 26.71 4.95
C ALA A 120 -10.81 26.91 5.67
N ASP A 121 -11.81 27.42 4.94
CA ASP A 121 -13.20 27.64 5.38
C ASP A 121 -14.24 26.79 4.62
N GLY A 122 -13.79 25.93 3.71
CA GLY A 122 -14.60 24.82 3.17
C GLY A 122 -15.23 25.12 1.85
N GLY A 123 -14.88 26.28 1.31
CA GLY A 123 -15.22 26.70 -0.01
C GLY A 123 -14.52 25.88 -1.09
N GLU A 124 -14.94 26.16 -2.32
CA GLU A 124 -14.27 25.65 -3.50
C GLU A 124 -12.88 26.26 -3.62
N CYS A 125 -11.88 25.40 -3.75
CA CYS A 125 -10.49 25.80 -3.85
C CYS A 125 -10.20 26.42 -5.22
N ASN A 126 -9.47 27.55 -5.25
CA ASN A 126 -8.95 28.17 -6.47
C ASN A 126 -7.42 28.13 -6.51
N GLY A 127 -6.85 27.37 -7.44
CA GLY A 127 -5.44 26.99 -7.46
C GLY A 127 -4.57 28.12 -8.00
N ALA A 128 -5.21 29.16 -8.53
CA ALA A 128 -4.56 30.40 -8.95
C ALA A 128 -4.48 31.43 -7.81
N ALA A 129 -5.10 31.19 -6.64
CA ALA A 129 -5.02 32.11 -5.51
C ALA A 129 -3.62 32.11 -4.89
N ALA A 130 -3.17 33.28 -4.42
CA ALA A 130 -1.87 33.42 -3.80
C ALA A 130 -1.84 32.75 -2.41
N ALA A 131 -0.72 32.12 -2.06
CA ALA A 131 -0.51 31.52 -0.74
C ALA A 131 -0.81 32.53 0.38
N GLY A 132 -1.68 32.15 1.33
CA GLY A 132 -2.11 33.00 2.45
C GLY A 132 -3.38 33.83 2.22
N ALA A 133 -4.01 33.73 1.04
CA ALA A 133 -5.36 34.25 0.84
C ALA A 133 -6.42 33.32 1.48
N ALA A 134 -7.56 33.87 1.89
CA ALA A 134 -8.63 33.08 2.52
C ALA A 134 -9.22 32.02 1.57
N ASP A 135 -9.15 32.27 0.25
CA ASP A 135 -9.59 31.37 -0.81
C ASP A 135 -8.45 30.51 -1.39
N ALA A 136 -7.25 30.57 -0.81
CA ALA A 136 -6.16 29.70 -1.19
C ALA A 136 -6.47 28.26 -0.75
N CYS A 137 -6.18 27.31 -1.64
CA CYS A 137 -6.33 25.90 -1.35
C CYS A 137 -5.51 25.52 -0.12
N GLU A 138 -6.12 24.79 0.79
CA GLU A 138 -5.38 24.21 1.89
C GLU A 138 -4.58 23.02 1.37
N TRP A 139 -3.40 23.29 0.83
CA TRP A 139 -2.51 22.24 0.37
C TRP A 139 -1.93 21.43 1.54
N SER A 140 -1.97 21.96 2.78
CA SER A 140 -1.82 21.13 3.99
C SER A 140 -3.00 20.20 4.23
N ALA A 141 -4.03 20.22 3.38
CA ALA A 141 -5.14 19.27 3.30
C ALA A 141 -5.05 18.39 2.03
N GLN A 142 -3.94 18.42 1.27
CA GLN A 142 -3.64 17.45 0.18
C GLN A 142 -3.27 16.06 0.69
N TRP A 143 -4.06 15.59 1.63
CA TRP A 143 -3.98 14.24 2.12
C TRP A 143 -5.00 13.44 1.34
N GLY A 144 -4.48 12.46 0.63
CA GLY A 144 -5.28 11.47 -0.06
C GLY A 144 -5.94 10.48 0.89
N GLY A 145 -6.44 9.41 0.31
CA GLY A 145 -6.73 8.18 1.03
C GLY A 145 -5.90 7.03 0.46
N GLY A 146 -5.79 5.93 1.18
CA GLY A 146 -5.24 4.71 0.61
C GLY A 146 -4.83 3.68 1.63
N ILE A 147 -3.72 3.01 1.35
CA ILE A 147 -3.21 1.89 2.14
C ILE A 147 -1.74 2.10 2.43
N GLY A 148 -1.33 1.91 3.67
CA GLY A 148 0.07 1.89 4.08
C GLY A 148 0.47 0.51 4.58
N LEU A 149 1.78 0.27 4.60
CA LEU A 149 2.42 -0.89 5.21
C LEU A 149 3.60 -0.40 6.06
N ASN A 150 3.59 -0.75 7.34
CA ASN A 150 4.78 -0.55 8.18
C ASN A 150 5.86 -1.55 7.77
N LEU A 151 7.08 -1.05 7.53
CA LEU A 151 8.21 -1.90 7.16
C LEU A 151 8.78 -2.65 8.36
N LYS A 152 8.67 -2.09 9.56
CA LYS A 152 9.08 -2.75 10.80
C LYS A 152 8.13 -2.47 11.93
N GLU A 153 7.58 -3.53 12.51
CA GLU A 153 6.62 -3.44 13.58
C GLU A 153 6.62 -4.72 14.42
N THR A 154 6.58 -4.59 15.75
CA THR A 154 6.68 -5.75 16.67
C THR A 154 5.41 -6.62 16.71
N GLY A 155 4.27 -6.07 16.30
CA GLY A 155 2.96 -6.73 16.36
C GLY A 155 2.39 -6.84 17.78
N GLY A 156 1.13 -7.24 17.89
CA GLY A 156 0.42 -7.42 19.16
C GLY A 156 -0.13 -6.12 19.77
N GLU A 157 -0.68 -6.20 20.99
CA GLU A 157 -1.32 -5.06 21.67
C GLU A 157 -0.35 -3.90 21.99
N ASP A 158 0.94 -4.21 22.16
CA ASP A 158 2.02 -3.24 22.44
C ASP A 158 2.88 -2.99 21.19
N SER A 159 2.25 -2.97 20.01
CA SER A 159 2.96 -2.83 18.75
C SER A 159 3.78 -1.53 18.68
N VAL A 160 5.07 -1.65 18.38
CA VAL A 160 5.98 -0.50 18.22
C VAL A 160 6.51 -0.48 16.78
N GLN A 161 6.29 0.65 16.10
CA GLN A 161 6.88 0.92 14.80
C GLN A 161 8.38 1.19 14.92
N GLY A 162 9.15 0.65 13.99
CA GLY A 162 10.58 0.91 13.84
C GLY A 162 10.97 1.22 12.40
N THR A 163 12.26 1.09 12.11
CA THR A 163 12.84 1.34 10.79
C THR A 163 13.61 0.13 10.26
N VAL A 164 13.71 0.04 8.94
CA VAL A 164 14.49 -0.96 8.20
C VAL A 164 15.62 -0.27 7.44
N ASP A 165 16.79 -0.89 7.44
CA ASP A 165 17.90 -0.53 6.55
C ASP A 165 17.76 -1.30 5.23
N LEU A 166 17.04 -0.70 4.28
CA LEU A 166 16.80 -1.28 2.96
C LEU A 166 18.11 -1.39 2.15
N THR A 167 19.08 -0.52 2.41
CA THR A 167 20.38 -0.55 1.73
C THR A 167 21.20 -1.75 2.18
N ALA A 168 21.26 -2.01 3.50
CA ALA A 168 21.94 -3.19 4.04
C ALA A 168 21.29 -4.50 3.60
N ALA A 169 19.97 -4.48 3.35
CA ALA A 169 19.21 -5.61 2.81
C ALA A 169 19.34 -5.76 1.27
N GLY A 170 20.08 -4.87 0.60
CA GLY A 170 20.29 -4.91 -0.86
C GLY A 170 19.04 -4.57 -1.67
N VAL A 171 18.05 -3.89 -1.06
CA VAL A 171 16.78 -3.54 -1.71
C VAL A 171 16.95 -2.29 -2.57
N VAL A 172 16.58 -2.40 -3.85
CA VAL A 172 16.64 -1.31 -4.83
C VAL A 172 15.28 -0.89 -5.36
N GLY A 173 14.23 -1.64 -5.08
CA GLY A 173 12.89 -1.35 -5.58
C GLY A 173 11.82 -2.28 -5.03
N PHE A 174 10.59 -1.99 -5.41
CA PHE A 174 9.42 -2.80 -5.11
C PHE A 174 8.61 -3.03 -6.39
N ALA A 175 8.12 -4.26 -6.54
CA ALA A 175 7.08 -4.59 -7.51
C ALA A 175 5.79 -4.95 -6.76
N PHE A 176 4.63 -4.54 -7.25
CA PHE A 176 3.34 -4.81 -6.62
C PHE A 176 2.19 -4.63 -7.62
N GLU A 177 1.04 -5.17 -7.27
CA GLU A 177 -0.20 -4.97 -8.01
C GLU A 177 -1.14 -4.09 -7.20
N VAL A 178 -1.77 -3.14 -7.89
CA VAL A 178 -2.86 -2.35 -7.31
C VAL A 178 -4.10 -2.62 -8.13
N SER A 179 -5.06 -3.33 -7.54
CA SER A 179 -6.32 -3.70 -8.20
C SER A 179 -7.48 -2.84 -7.70
N GLY A 180 -8.61 -2.94 -8.40
CA GLY A 180 -9.81 -2.14 -8.14
C GLY A 180 -9.99 -0.96 -9.09
N SER A 181 -10.81 0.01 -8.70
CA SER A 181 -11.14 1.16 -9.53
C SER A 181 -11.46 2.41 -8.71
N VAL A 182 -10.85 3.51 -9.15
CA VAL A 182 -11.12 4.86 -8.66
C VAL A 182 -11.75 5.65 -9.80
N THR A 183 -12.90 6.27 -9.56
CA THR A 183 -13.64 7.04 -10.56
C THR A 183 -13.67 8.52 -10.21
N GLY A 184 -13.75 9.36 -11.24
CA GLY A 184 -13.68 10.82 -11.13
C GLY A 184 -12.84 11.41 -12.27
N THR A 185 -12.61 12.73 -12.23
CA THR A 185 -11.82 13.39 -13.27
C THR A 185 -10.33 13.13 -13.04
N SER A 186 -9.75 12.20 -13.80
CA SER A 186 -8.31 11.87 -13.81
C SER A 186 -7.72 11.58 -12.42
N PRO A 187 -8.12 10.46 -11.76
CA PRO A 187 -7.55 10.08 -10.48
C PRO A 187 -6.04 9.87 -10.59
N VAL A 188 -5.31 10.40 -9.61
CA VAL A 188 -3.86 10.23 -9.50
C VAL A 188 -3.59 9.28 -8.34
N VAL A 189 -2.75 8.28 -8.58
CA VAL A 189 -2.31 7.34 -7.54
C VAL A 189 -0.79 7.36 -7.48
N ARG A 190 -0.25 7.31 -6.26
CA ARG A 190 1.18 7.37 -5.99
C ARG A 190 1.60 6.24 -5.06
N PHE A 191 2.82 5.77 -5.28
CA PHE A 191 3.56 4.97 -4.32
C PHE A 191 4.53 5.87 -3.59
N LYS A 192 4.59 5.81 -2.27
CA LYS A 192 5.50 6.59 -1.43
C LYS A 192 6.31 5.68 -0.53
N VAL A 193 7.50 6.15 -0.19
CA VAL A 193 8.33 5.58 0.87
C VAL A 193 8.61 6.69 1.87
N THR A 194 8.42 6.40 3.16
CA THR A 194 8.76 7.33 4.25
C THR A 194 9.98 6.85 5.00
N ASP A 195 10.73 7.78 5.58
CA ASP A 195 11.87 7.51 6.45
C ASP A 195 11.71 8.25 7.79
N GLU A 196 12.49 7.85 8.79
CA GLU A 196 12.48 8.50 10.11
C GLU A 196 13.12 9.90 10.12
N PRO A 197 14.27 10.16 9.46
CA PRO A 197 14.92 11.47 9.53
C PRO A 197 14.13 12.62 8.88
N ASN A 198 13.32 12.31 7.88
CA ASN A 198 12.50 13.23 7.09
C ASN A 198 11.00 12.95 7.30
N ASP A 199 10.60 12.64 8.53
CA ASP A 199 9.20 12.35 8.84
C ASP A 199 8.29 13.52 8.43
N GLY A 200 7.22 13.22 7.69
CA GLY A 200 6.33 14.22 7.10
C GLY A 200 6.73 14.73 5.71
N GLU A 201 7.88 14.32 5.18
CA GLU A 201 8.27 14.61 3.79
C GLU A 201 7.79 13.51 2.84
N ASP A 202 7.56 13.89 1.57
CA ASP A 202 6.99 13.00 0.56
C ASP A 202 8.05 12.59 -0.47
N PHE A 203 8.40 11.30 -0.50
CA PHE A 203 9.17 10.67 -1.58
C PHE A 203 8.28 9.70 -2.34
N CYS A 204 7.99 9.97 -3.61
CA CYS A 204 6.99 9.17 -4.32
C CYS A 204 7.28 8.97 -5.82
N ALA A 205 6.56 8.01 -6.39
CA ALA A 205 6.42 7.79 -7.84
C ALA A 205 4.94 7.66 -8.20
N SER A 206 4.59 8.02 -9.44
CA SER A 206 3.24 7.78 -9.96
C SER A 206 3.07 6.30 -10.30
N ILE A 207 1.90 5.75 -9.98
CA ILE A 207 1.56 4.35 -10.26
C ILE A 207 0.22 4.24 -11.00
N ARG A 208 -0.08 3.03 -11.50
CA ARG A 208 -1.28 2.74 -12.27
C ARG A 208 -2.16 1.71 -11.57
N LEU A 209 -3.46 1.92 -11.65
CA LEU A 209 -4.49 0.97 -11.20
C LEU A 209 -4.71 -0.13 -12.25
N GLY A 210 -5.03 -1.33 -11.76
CA GLY A 210 -5.35 -2.50 -12.58
C GLY A 210 -4.16 -3.09 -13.33
N GLN A 211 -2.93 -2.78 -12.91
CA GLN A 211 -1.68 -3.23 -13.53
C GLN A 211 -0.63 -3.54 -12.46
N SER A 212 0.33 -4.40 -12.82
CA SER A 212 1.57 -4.55 -12.06
C SER A 212 2.42 -3.29 -12.21
N ASN A 213 2.96 -2.81 -11.10
CA ASN A 213 3.82 -1.64 -11.01
C ASN A 213 5.19 -2.09 -10.50
N THR A 214 6.24 -1.50 -11.07
CA THR A 214 7.61 -1.64 -10.60
C THR A 214 8.14 -0.25 -10.31
N VAL A 215 8.60 0.00 -9.09
CA VAL A 215 9.16 1.28 -8.66
C VAL A 215 10.55 1.04 -8.10
N MET A 216 11.56 1.60 -8.76
CA MET A 216 12.92 1.66 -8.23
C MET A 216 13.00 2.78 -7.20
N LEU A 217 13.70 2.55 -6.09
CA LEU A 217 13.89 3.55 -5.04
C LEU A 217 14.64 4.79 -5.55
N SER A 218 15.47 4.62 -6.59
CA SER A 218 16.16 5.72 -7.28
C SER A 218 15.22 6.67 -8.04
N ASP A 219 14.00 6.21 -8.37
CA ASP A 219 13.04 6.95 -9.19
C ASP A 219 12.09 7.79 -8.33
N LEU A 220 12.15 7.64 -6.99
CA LEU A 220 11.33 8.40 -6.06
C LEU A 220 11.75 9.86 -6.07
N GLN A 221 10.77 10.74 -6.26
CA GLN A 221 10.96 12.18 -6.26
C GLN A 221 10.50 12.77 -4.94
N HIS A 222 11.27 13.73 -4.43
CA HIS A 222 10.88 14.53 -3.26
C HIS A 222 9.88 15.63 -3.65
N GLN A 223 8.91 15.93 -2.77
CA GLN A 223 7.83 16.91 -2.97
C GLN A 223 7.00 16.63 -4.22
N CYS A 224 6.26 15.53 -4.20
CA CYS A 224 5.40 15.13 -5.31
C CYS A 224 4.26 16.09 -5.67
N TRP A 225 4.11 17.17 -4.90
CA TRP A 225 3.11 18.23 -5.10
C TRP A 225 3.71 19.52 -5.66
N GLY A 226 5.04 19.64 -5.76
CA GLY A 226 5.70 20.89 -6.12
C GLY A 226 7.07 20.72 -6.78
N PRO A 227 7.57 21.75 -7.48
CA PRO A 227 8.75 21.62 -8.34
C PRO A 227 10.11 21.68 -7.60
N ASN A 228 10.16 21.67 -6.27
CA ASN A 228 11.36 22.10 -5.51
C ASN A 228 11.85 21.15 -4.42
N GLY A 229 11.54 19.85 -4.52
CA GLY A 229 12.06 18.88 -3.56
C GLY A 229 13.59 18.74 -3.65
N THR A 230 14.31 18.98 -2.54
CA THR A 230 15.79 18.84 -2.46
C THR A 230 16.31 17.83 -1.43
N LEU A 231 15.44 17.30 -0.57
CA LEU A 231 15.78 16.23 0.36
C LEU A 231 15.97 14.90 -0.38
N ASN A 232 16.75 14.02 0.24
CA ASN A 232 16.96 12.66 -0.22
C ASN A 232 16.37 11.71 0.80
N LEU A 233 15.73 10.65 0.29
CA LEU A 233 15.20 9.55 1.09
C LEU A 233 16.34 8.81 1.79
N ASP A 234 16.27 8.65 3.10
CA ASP A 234 17.21 7.86 3.90
C ASP A 234 16.74 6.40 3.97
N LEU A 235 17.23 5.61 3.02
CA LEU A 235 16.95 4.18 2.91
C LEU A 235 17.55 3.34 4.05
N THR A 236 18.42 3.90 4.90
CA THR A 236 18.93 3.20 6.08
C THR A 236 17.93 3.21 7.24
N LYS A 237 16.89 4.05 7.13
CA LYS A 237 15.86 4.27 8.15
C LYS A 237 14.45 4.33 7.55
N ALA A 238 14.17 3.47 6.57
CA ALA A 238 12.85 3.41 5.95
C ALA A 238 11.78 2.94 6.96
N LYS A 239 10.63 3.62 7.00
CA LYS A 239 9.53 3.37 7.94
C LYS A 239 8.35 2.66 7.30
N GLN A 240 7.86 3.17 6.16
CA GLN A 240 6.60 2.72 5.56
C GLN A 240 6.65 2.72 4.04
N LEU A 241 5.84 1.84 3.45
CA LEU A 241 5.36 1.96 2.09
C LEU A 241 3.93 2.51 2.12
N GLN A 242 3.57 3.35 1.16
CA GLN A 242 2.22 3.92 1.07
C GLN A 242 1.74 3.93 -0.37
N TRP A 243 0.51 3.48 -0.59
CA TRP A 243 -0.20 3.58 -1.85
C TRP A 243 -1.35 4.57 -1.66
N GLN A 244 -1.21 5.76 -2.24
CA GLN A 244 -2.07 6.90 -1.97
C GLN A 244 -2.86 7.28 -3.23
N ILE A 245 -4.17 7.36 -3.10
CA ILE A 245 -5.08 8.04 -4.03
C ILE A 245 -5.04 9.53 -3.65
N VAL A 246 -4.50 10.34 -4.55
CA VAL A 246 -4.23 11.75 -4.34
C VAL A 246 -5.51 12.57 -4.48
N SER A 247 -5.85 13.38 -3.47
CA SER A 247 -6.95 14.35 -3.52
C SER A 247 -6.74 15.39 -4.63
N SER A 248 -7.84 15.85 -5.23
CA SER A 248 -7.79 16.88 -6.28
C SER A 248 -8.56 18.12 -5.88
N GLN A 249 -8.23 19.26 -6.47
CA GLN A 249 -8.91 20.51 -6.17
C GLN A 249 -10.41 20.53 -6.56
N ASN A 250 -10.78 19.90 -7.69
CA ASN A 250 -12.10 20.09 -8.29
C ASN A 250 -12.96 18.83 -8.29
N SER A 251 -12.44 17.69 -7.83
CA SER A 251 -13.12 16.41 -7.93
C SER A 251 -12.81 15.55 -6.73
N ALA A 252 -13.87 15.10 -6.06
CA ALA A 252 -13.78 13.93 -5.20
C ALA A 252 -13.64 12.69 -6.08
N TYR A 253 -13.08 11.63 -5.51
CA TYR A 253 -12.88 10.35 -6.16
C TYR A 253 -13.66 9.27 -5.44
N GLU A 254 -14.50 8.56 -6.19
CA GLU A 254 -15.21 7.40 -5.68
C GLU A 254 -14.35 6.15 -5.88
N VAL A 255 -14.08 5.44 -4.79
CA VAL A 255 -13.25 4.25 -4.72
C VAL A 255 -14.18 3.04 -4.56
N ALA A 256 -14.39 2.30 -5.65
CA ALA A 256 -15.18 1.07 -5.57
C ALA A 256 -14.39 -0.04 -4.87
N ASP A 257 -13.10 -0.12 -5.18
CA ASP A 257 -12.14 -1.00 -4.53
C ASP A 257 -10.72 -0.47 -4.83
N PHE A 258 -9.80 -0.66 -3.89
CA PHE A 258 -8.39 -0.31 -4.00
C PHE A 258 -7.60 -1.29 -3.12
N CYS A 259 -7.06 -2.32 -3.74
CA CYS A 259 -6.37 -3.40 -3.06
C CYS A 259 -4.88 -3.43 -3.40
N ILE A 260 -4.06 -3.81 -2.41
CA ILE A 260 -2.63 -4.06 -2.60
C ILE A 260 -2.37 -5.56 -2.64
N GLU A 261 -1.71 -6.03 -3.69
CA GLU A 261 -1.46 -7.45 -3.94
C GLU A 261 -0.03 -7.67 -4.43
N ASN A 262 0.48 -8.90 -4.27
CA ASN A 262 1.72 -9.37 -4.90
C ASN A 262 2.96 -8.48 -4.70
N ILE A 263 3.18 -7.96 -3.48
CA ILE A 263 4.36 -7.14 -3.18
C ILE A 263 5.61 -8.01 -3.21
N SER A 264 6.60 -7.58 -3.98
CA SER A 264 7.90 -8.19 -4.13
C SER A 264 9.00 -7.17 -3.94
N VAL A 265 10.09 -7.58 -3.28
CA VAL A 265 11.31 -6.80 -3.11
C VAL A 265 12.24 -7.04 -4.30
N ILE A 266 12.76 -5.99 -4.89
CA ILE A 266 13.77 -6.05 -5.94
C ILE A 266 15.14 -5.82 -5.32
N THR A 267 16.09 -6.70 -5.62
CA THR A 267 17.48 -6.63 -5.13
C THR A 267 18.47 -6.34 -6.25
N GLU A 268 19.67 -5.88 -5.90
CA GLU A 268 20.83 -5.82 -6.83
C GLU A 268 21.27 -7.21 -7.33
#